data_AF-A0A8B8IMM5-F1
#
_entry.id   AF-A0A8B8IMM5-F1
#
_cell.length_a   1.000
_cell.length_b   1.000
_cell.length_c   1.000
_cell.angle_alpha   90.00
_cell.angle_beta   90.00
_cell.angle_gamma   90.00
#
_symmetry.space_group_name_H-M   'P 1'
#
loop_
_entity.id
_entity.type
_entity.pdbx_description
1 polymer ?
#
loop_
_entity_poly.entity_id
_entity_poly.type
_entity_poly.pdbx_seq_one_letter_code
_entity_poly.pdbx_strand_id
1 'polypeptide(L)'
;MNSNVYRWRAVPQCNNTSIKTPKKLFINVPLKKKVRNMWLNLARRDPTAISSSSVLYFCEDHFDLLNDMENYIQYLVMGSVSQMRMKSGCMPTRFECQSDRRKRTSNTTERPYVLKKQRRILIKESEKDFAEKIFFTYKTFRTCKHFIRKFREHKTMPNIRHIRYCKIFIF
;
A
#
# COMPACT_ATOMS: atom_id res chain seq x y z
N MET A 1 17.32 -11.83 -35.09
CA MET A 1 15.88 -11.74 -35.46
C MET A 1 15.72 -10.73 -36.59
N ASN A 2 14.92 -10.99 -37.62
CA ASN A 2 14.74 -10.08 -38.77
C ASN A 2 14.02 -8.78 -38.35
N SER A 3 14.60 -7.62 -38.65
CA SER A 3 14.08 -6.27 -38.31
C SER A 3 13.02 -5.78 -39.28
N ASN A 4 12.90 -6.39 -40.47
CA ASN A 4 12.03 -5.91 -41.55
C ASN A 4 10.57 -6.36 -41.43
N VAL A 5 10.25 -7.23 -40.46
CA VAL A 5 8.88 -7.69 -40.23
C VAL A 5 8.23 -6.85 -39.14
N TYR A 6 7.14 -6.17 -39.51
CA TYR A 6 6.31 -5.45 -38.56
C TYR A 6 5.61 -6.43 -37.61
N ARG A 7 5.91 -6.32 -36.32
CA ARG A 7 5.33 -7.18 -35.29
C ARG A 7 4.11 -6.53 -34.67
N TRP A 8 2.96 -7.20 -34.74
CA TRP A 8 1.75 -6.74 -34.07
C TRP A 8 1.90 -6.84 -32.55
N ARG A 9 1.58 -5.74 -31.85
CA ARG A 9 1.79 -5.60 -30.41
C ARG A 9 0.54 -5.93 -29.62
N ALA A 10 0.71 -6.67 -28.54
CA ALA A 10 -0.38 -6.95 -27.61
C ALA A 10 -0.81 -5.71 -26.82
N VAL A 11 0.14 -4.86 -26.42
CA VAL A 11 -0.13 -3.72 -25.52
C VAL A 11 -0.50 -2.46 -26.34
N PRO A 12 -1.72 -1.89 -26.20
CA PRO A 12 -2.19 -0.76 -27.01
C PRO A 12 -1.31 0.50 -26.99
N GLN A 13 -0.85 0.93 -25.80
CA GLN A 13 -0.11 2.19 -25.58
C GLN A 13 1.41 2.00 -25.55
N CYS A 14 1.91 0.80 -25.88
CA CYS A 14 3.33 0.57 -25.97
C CYS A 14 3.86 1.09 -27.30
N ASN A 15 4.84 1.98 -27.29
CA ASN A 15 5.40 2.62 -28.49
C ASN A 15 6.62 1.88 -29.08
N ASN A 16 7.20 0.91 -28.35
CA ASN A 16 8.30 0.08 -28.82
C ASN A 16 7.85 -0.81 -29.99
N THR A 17 8.52 -0.77 -31.14
CA THR A 17 8.28 -1.67 -32.29
C THR A 17 9.58 -2.34 -32.71
N SER A 18 9.48 -3.43 -33.46
CA SER A 18 10.66 -4.06 -34.09
C SER A 18 11.47 -3.11 -34.97
N ILE A 19 10.83 -2.07 -35.49
CA ILE A 19 11.44 -1.04 -36.35
C ILE A 19 12.06 0.09 -35.52
N LYS A 20 11.33 0.65 -34.55
CA LYS A 20 11.80 1.77 -33.71
C LYS A 20 12.85 1.34 -32.69
N THR A 21 12.74 0.12 -32.19
CA THR A 21 13.61 -0.43 -31.15
C THR A 21 14.10 -1.83 -31.54
N PRO A 22 14.98 -1.95 -32.56
CA PRO A 22 15.40 -3.24 -33.11
C PRO A 22 16.28 -4.04 -32.15
N LYS A 23 16.92 -3.37 -31.18
CA LYS A 23 17.77 -3.99 -30.15
C LYS A 23 16.98 -4.65 -29.01
N LYS A 24 15.70 -4.29 -28.86
CA LYS A 24 14.85 -4.82 -27.79
C LYS A 24 14.33 -6.20 -28.14
N LEU A 25 14.14 -7.04 -27.12
CA LEU A 25 13.50 -8.33 -27.30
C LEU A 25 11.98 -8.21 -27.45
N PHE A 26 11.43 -9.06 -28.31
CA PHE A 26 10.00 -9.21 -28.52
C PHE A 26 9.60 -10.67 -28.24
N ILE A 27 8.90 -10.87 -27.14
CA ILE A 27 8.45 -12.17 -26.64
C ILE A 27 7.07 -12.47 -27.23
N ASN A 28 6.93 -13.65 -27.83
CA ASN A 28 5.66 -14.09 -28.42
C ASN A 28 4.64 -14.44 -27.33
N VAL A 29 3.39 -14.04 -27.54
CA VAL A 29 2.27 -14.44 -26.68
C VAL A 29 2.01 -15.94 -26.85
N PRO A 30 1.93 -16.71 -25.75
CA PRO A 30 1.62 -18.14 -25.83
C PRO A 30 0.33 -18.43 -26.61
N LEU A 31 0.30 -19.53 -27.35
CA LEU A 31 -0.87 -19.95 -28.14
C LEU A 31 -1.92 -20.68 -27.30
N LYS A 32 -1.54 -21.24 -26.14
CA LYS A 32 -2.46 -21.95 -25.25
C LYS A 32 -3.56 -20.99 -24.76
N LYS A 33 -4.82 -21.22 -25.16
CA LYS A 33 -5.98 -20.33 -24.94
C LYS A 33 -6.05 -19.72 -23.53
N LYS A 34 -5.92 -20.54 -22.48
CA LYS A 34 -5.99 -20.05 -21.08
C LYS A 34 -4.90 -19.01 -20.76
N VAL A 35 -3.65 -19.32 -21.09
CA VAL A 35 -2.49 -18.43 -20.83
C VAL A 35 -2.55 -17.21 -21.73
N ARG A 36 -2.90 -17.41 -23.00
CA ARG A 36 -3.10 -16.34 -23.98
C ARG A 36 -4.11 -15.30 -23.48
N ASN A 37 -5.29 -15.76 -23.08
CA ASN A 37 -6.34 -14.88 -22.58
C ASN A 37 -5.89 -14.14 -21.31
N MET A 38 -5.16 -14.81 -20.42
CA MET A 38 -4.57 -14.16 -19.25
C MET A 38 -3.61 -13.01 -19.65
N TRP A 39 -2.69 -13.26 -20.57
CA TRP A 39 -1.75 -12.24 -21.06
C TRP A 39 -2.48 -11.06 -21.73
N LEU A 40 -3.49 -11.34 -22.55
CA LEU A 40 -4.30 -10.32 -23.20
C LEU A 40 -5.09 -9.49 -22.19
N ASN A 41 -5.69 -10.13 -21.20
CA ASN A 41 -6.40 -9.44 -20.12
C ASN A 41 -5.47 -8.51 -19.32
N LEU A 42 -4.25 -8.96 -19.01
CA LEU A 42 -3.23 -8.13 -18.34
C LEU A 42 -2.87 -6.88 -19.17
N ALA A 43 -2.84 -7.02 -20.50
CA ALA A 43 -2.65 -5.92 -21.43
C ALA A 43 -3.91 -5.08 -21.71
N ARG A 44 -5.04 -5.40 -21.07
CA ARG A 44 -6.37 -4.80 -21.31
C ARG A 44 -6.84 -4.95 -22.75
N ARG A 45 -6.56 -6.10 -23.36
CA ARG A 45 -7.13 -6.50 -24.64
C ARG A 45 -8.25 -7.50 -24.40
N ASP A 46 -9.35 -7.32 -25.09
CA ASP A 46 -10.39 -8.33 -25.15
C ASP A 46 -9.88 -9.57 -25.90
N PRO A 47 -9.81 -10.75 -25.25
CA PRO A 47 -9.39 -11.97 -25.90
C PRO A 47 -10.36 -12.46 -26.99
N THR A 48 -11.62 -12.01 -26.98
CA THR A 48 -12.63 -12.42 -27.97
C THR A 48 -12.50 -11.61 -29.28
N ALA A 49 -12.03 -10.36 -29.19
CA ALA A 49 -11.75 -9.50 -30.33
C ALA A 49 -10.51 -9.92 -31.13
N ILE A 50 -9.70 -10.85 -30.59
CA ILE A 50 -8.41 -11.25 -31.15
C ILE A 50 -8.48 -12.73 -31.54
N SER A 51 -8.16 -13.04 -32.79
CA SER A 51 -8.07 -14.43 -33.25
C SER A 51 -7.07 -15.24 -32.41
N SER A 52 -7.45 -16.47 -32.05
CA SER A 52 -6.63 -17.39 -31.25
C SER A 52 -5.31 -17.78 -31.94
N SER A 53 -5.27 -17.74 -33.27
CA SER A 53 -4.09 -18.06 -34.09
C SER A 53 -3.19 -16.86 -34.36
N SER A 54 -3.64 -15.63 -34.05
CA SER A 54 -2.87 -14.42 -34.34
C SER A 54 -1.56 -14.37 -33.55
N VAL A 55 -0.47 -13.98 -34.23
CA VAL A 55 0.84 -13.85 -33.58
C VAL A 55 0.95 -12.45 -33.00
N LEU A 56 1.09 -12.39 -31.68
CA LEU A 56 1.18 -11.14 -30.92
C LEU A 56 2.47 -11.13 -30.10
N TYR A 57 2.98 -9.93 -29.83
CA TYR A 57 4.23 -9.77 -29.10
C TYR A 57 4.10 -8.76 -27.95
N PHE A 58 4.87 -9.02 -26.90
CA PHE A 58 5.23 -8.06 -25.85
C PHE A 58 6.71 -7.72 -26.00
N CYS A 59 7.10 -6.46 -25.81
CA CYS A 59 8.52 -6.10 -25.70
C CYS A 59 9.07 -6.43 -24.31
N GLU A 60 10.40 -6.46 -24.19
CA GLU A 60 11.12 -6.75 -22.95
C GLU A 60 10.73 -5.87 -21.76
N ASP A 61 10.38 -4.60 -21.99
CA ASP A 61 10.00 -3.65 -20.93
C ASP A 61 8.80 -4.13 -20.08
N HIS A 62 8.05 -5.13 -20.56
CA HIS A 62 6.89 -5.70 -19.85
C HIS A 62 7.25 -6.83 -18.88
N PHE A 63 8.51 -7.28 -18.87
CA PHE A 63 9.00 -8.41 -18.08
C PHE A 63 10.22 -8.01 -17.24
N ASP A 64 10.55 -8.84 -16.26
CA ASP A 64 11.82 -8.82 -15.56
C ASP A 64 12.68 -9.98 -16.09
N LEU A 65 13.31 -9.79 -17.25
CA LEU A 65 13.96 -10.89 -18.01
C LEU A 65 14.97 -11.71 -17.20
N LEU A 66 15.68 -11.07 -16.26
CA LEU A 66 16.63 -11.77 -15.40
C LEU A 66 15.95 -12.85 -14.56
N ASN A 67 14.75 -12.56 -14.06
CA ASN A 67 13.97 -13.47 -13.23
C ASN A 67 12.97 -14.30 -14.03
N ASP A 68 12.49 -13.79 -15.16
CA ASP A 68 11.36 -14.33 -15.92
C ASP A 68 11.77 -15.27 -17.07
N MET A 69 12.98 -15.13 -17.60
CA MET A 69 13.45 -15.90 -18.76
C MET A 69 14.50 -16.94 -18.33
N GLU A 70 14.32 -18.18 -18.77
CA GLU A 70 15.19 -19.32 -18.43
C GLU A 70 16.58 -19.16 -19.02
N ASN A 71 16.65 -18.72 -20.28
CA ASN A 71 17.89 -18.63 -21.04
C ASN A 71 18.40 -17.19 -21.20
N TYR A 72 18.06 -16.29 -20.26
CA TYR A 72 18.50 -14.90 -20.34
C TYR A 72 20.02 -14.74 -20.20
N ILE A 73 20.64 -15.47 -19.27
CA ILE A 73 22.10 -15.45 -19.10
C ILE A 73 22.81 -15.93 -20.38
N GLN A 74 22.28 -17.00 -21.00
CA GLN A 74 22.79 -17.47 -22.29
C GLN A 74 22.68 -16.40 -23.37
N TYR A 75 21.54 -15.71 -23.45
CA TYR A 75 21.34 -14.60 -24.38
C TYR A 75 22.35 -13.45 -24.14
N LEU A 76 22.61 -13.09 -22.89
CA LEU A 76 23.60 -12.06 -22.56
C LEU A 76 25.02 -12.43 -22.97
N VAL A 77 25.43 -13.68 -22.72
CA VAL A 77 26.79 -14.16 -23.02
C VAL A 77 27.00 -14.36 -24.52
N MET A 78 26.02 -14.94 -25.22
CA MET A 78 26.15 -15.30 -26.65
C MET A 78 25.67 -14.21 -27.60
N GLY A 79 25.00 -13.16 -27.09
CA GLY A 79 24.37 -12.09 -27.88
C GLY A 79 23.13 -12.52 -28.68
N SER A 80 22.81 -13.82 -28.74
CA SER A 80 21.63 -14.36 -29.39
C SER A 80 21.27 -15.75 -28.89
N VAL A 81 20.00 -16.13 -29.03
CA VAL A 81 19.50 -17.49 -28.79
C VAL A 81 18.55 -17.89 -29.91
N SER A 82 18.49 -19.18 -30.24
CA SER A 82 17.59 -19.72 -31.26
C SER A 82 16.11 -19.53 -30.90
N GLN A 83 15.78 -19.72 -29.62
CA GLN A 83 14.44 -19.55 -29.08
C GLN A 83 14.47 -18.92 -27.69
N MET A 84 13.65 -17.90 -27.48
CA MET A 84 13.43 -17.29 -26.16
C MET A 84 12.54 -18.19 -25.32
N ARG A 85 13.01 -18.60 -24.13
CA ARG A 85 12.27 -19.49 -23.22
C ARG A 85 11.94 -18.76 -21.94
N MET A 86 10.65 -18.46 -21.76
CA MET A 86 10.15 -17.90 -20.50
C MET A 86 9.97 -19.03 -19.47
N LYS A 87 10.22 -18.73 -18.20
CA LYS A 87 9.91 -19.66 -17.10
C LYS A 87 8.43 -20.00 -17.10
N SER A 88 8.11 -21.22 -16.67
CA SER A 88 6.72 -21.67 -16.56
C SER A 88 5.91 -20.74 -15.65
N GLY A 89 4.75 -20.28 -16.13
CA GLY A 89 3.86 -19.42 -15.36
C GLY A 89 4.26 -17.94 -15.31
N CYS A 90 5.37 -17.55 -15.96
CA CYS A 90 5.72 -16.15 -16.13
C CYS A 90 4.62 -15.40 -16.92
N MET A 91 4.32 -14.18 -16.49
CA MET A 91 3.31 -13.30 -17.06
C MET A 91 3.88 -11.87 -17.12
N PRO A 92 3.49 -11.05 -18.12
CA PRO A 92 3.89 -9.64 -18.14
C PRO A 92 3.30 -8.92 -16.92
N THR A 93 4.14 -8.19 -16.18
CA THR A 93 3.75 -7.50 -14.94
C THR A 93 3.83 -5.98 -15.07
N ARG A 94 4.74 -5.49 -15.92
CA ARG A 94 5.08 -4.08 -16.07
C ARG A 94 4.30 -3.45 -17.22
N PHE A 95 3.51 -2.43 -16.92
CA PHE A 95 2.68 -1.72 -17.91
C PHE A 95 2.68 -0.22 -17.63
N GLU A 96 3.88 0.32 -17.37
CA GLU A 96 4.09 1.74 -17.08
C GLU A 96 3.67 2.64 -18.25
N CYS A 97 3.71 2.11 -19.48
CA CYS A 97 3.24 2.80 -20.68
C CYS A 97 1.73 3.04 -20.72
N GLN A 98 0.95 2.38 -19.85
CA GLN A 98 -0.49 2.57 -19.77
C GLN A 98 -0.82 3.63 -18.72
N SER A 99 -1.07 4.88 -19.14
CA SER A 99 -1.34 6.00 -18.23
C SER A 99 -2.63 5.82 -17.43
N ASP A 100 -3.64 5.17 -18.02
CA ASP A 100 -4.90 4.78 -17.36
C ASP A 100 -4.72 3.55 -16.40
N ARG A 101 -3.51 3.01 -16.32
CA ARG A 101 -3.11 2.10 -15.22
C ARG A 101 -2.67 2.87 -13.98
N ARG A 102 -2.73 4.21 -13.98
CA ARG A 102 -2.51 5.04 -12.78
C ARG A 102 -3.18 4.36 -11.60
N LYS A 103 -2.34 3.94 -10.66
CA LYS A 103 -2.76 3.12 -9.53
C LYS A 103 -3.99 3.80 -8.93
N ARG A 104 -5.06 3.05 -8.72
CA ARG A 104 -6.25 3.52 -7.97
C ARG A 104 -5.87 4.16 -6.62
N THR A 105 -4.63 3.94 -6.17
CA THR A 105 -4.00 4.45 -4.96
C THR A 105 -3.09 5.68 -5.13
N SER A 106 -2.83 6.20 -6.34
CA SER A 106 -1.87 7.32 -6.49
C SER A 106 -2.41 8.65 -5.96
N ASN A 107 -3.74 8.77 -5.83
CA ASN A 107 -4.42 9.97 -5.31
C ASN A 107 -5.31 9.66 -4.09
N THR A 108 -5.02 8.59 -3.33
CA THR A 108 -5.85 8.24 -2.17
C THR A 108 -5.45 9.11 -0.99
N THR A 109 -6.24 10.16 -0.74
CA THR A 109 -6.51 10.65 0.62
C THR A 109 -6.66 9.45 1.55
N GLU A 110 -5.97 9.46 2.70
CA GLU A 110 -5.87 8.32 3.61
C GLU A 110 -7.16 7.49 3.67
N ARG A 111 -7.03 6.16 3.52
CA ARG A 111 -8.19 5.27 3.50
C ARG A 111 -9.11 5.60 4.69
N PRO A 112 -10.43 5.78 4.50
CA PRO A 112 -11.35 6.19 5.57
C PRO A 112 -11.27 5.33 6.85
N TYR A 113 -10.88 4.06 6.71
CA TYR A 113 -10.62 3.17 7.84
C TYR A 113 -9.49 3.62 8.76
N VAL A 114 -8.37 4.13 8.21
CA VAL A 114 -7.21 4.59 8.98
C VAL A 114 -7.61 5.81 9.82
N LEU A 115 -8.27 6.79 9.20
CA LEU A 115 -8.83 7.96 9.87
C LEU A 115 -9.83 7.58 10.96
N LYS A 116 -10.73 6.62 10.69
CA LYS A 116 -11.69 6.12 11.69
C LYS A 116 -11.01 5.38 12.84
N LYS A 117 -9.89 4.71 12.61
CA LYS A 117 -9.10 4.04 13.66
C LYS A 117 -8.40 5.09 14.53
N GLN A 118 -7.74 6.08 13.93
CA GLN A 118 -7.08 7.18 14.67
C GLN A 118 -8.08 7.96 15.53
N ARG A 119 -9.24 8.36 14.98
CA ARG A 119 -10.28 9.05 15.76
C ARG A 119 -10.76 8.24 16.97
N ARG A 120 -10.94 6.92 16.82
CA ARG A 120 -11.33 6.06 17.96
C ARG A 120 -10.26 5.95 19.03
N ILE A 121 -8.98 5.99 18.66
CA ILE A 121 -7.87 5.95 19.62
C ILE A 121 -7.88 7.25 20.44
N LEU A 122 -7.93 8.40 19.77
CA LEU A 122 -7.99 9.72 20.41
C LEU A 122 -9.17 9.87 21.38
N ILE A 123 -10.36 9.40 21.01
CA ILE A 123 -11.54 9.44 21.88
C ILE A 123 -11.31 8.59 23.14
N LYS A 124 -10.79 7.37 22.99
CA LYS A 124 -10.51 6.48 24.12
C LYS A 124 -9.45 7.03 25.07
N GLU A 125 -8.43 7.68 24.54
CA GLU A 125 -7.40 8.35 25.35
C GLU A 125 -8.02 9.51 26.14
N SER A 126 -8.84 10.34 25.48
CA SER A 126 -9.53 11.46 26.13
C SER A 126 -10.51 11.01 27.23
N GLU A 127 -11.23 9.91 27.00
CA GLU A 127 -12.14 9.31 27.99
C GLU A 127 -11.38 8.81 29.24
N LYS A 128 -10.20 8.21 29.05
CA LYS A 128 -9.34 7.76 30.16
C LYS A 128 -8.80 8.94 30.94
N ASP A 129 -8.28 9.96 30.26
CA ASP A 129 -7.76 11.18 30.90
C ASP A 129 -8.84 11.88 31.74
N PHE A 130 -10.07 11.91 31.24
CA PHE A 130 -11.21 12.47 31.95
C PHE A 130 -11.57 11.64 33.20
N ALA A 131 -11.60 10.31 33.08
CA ALA A 131 -11.86 9.42 34.20
C ALA A 131 -10.78 9.54 35.30
N GLU A 132 -9.50 9.65 34.93
CA GLU A 132 -8.41 9.84 35.88
C GLU A 132 -8.49 11.18 36.61
N LYS A 133 -8.81 12.27 35.90
CA LYS A 133 -9.00 13.60 36.50
C LYS A 133 -10.16 13.61 37.50
N ILE A 134 -11.28 12.97 37.13
CA ILE A 134 -12.44 12.80 38.02
C ILE A 134 -12.06 11.98 39.26
N PHE A 135 -11.33 10.89 39.08
CA PHE A 135 -10.91 10.07 40.20
C PHE A 135 -10.00 10.85 41.16
N PHE A 136 -9.07 11.65 40.63
CA PHE A 136 -8.19 12.49 41.43
C PHE A 136 -8.95 13.57 42.21
N THR A 137 -9.92 14.25 41.59
CA THR A 137 -10.76 15.24 42.29
C THR A 137 -11.61 14.60 43.39
N TYR A 138 -12.27 13.46 43.13
CA TYR A 138 -13.02 12.78 44.20
C TYR A 138 -12.11 12.31 45.34
N LYS A 139 -10.89 11.86 45.05
CA LYS A 139 -9.93 11.45 46.06
C LYS A 139 -9.49 12.63 46.92
N THR A 140 -9.19 13.80 46.32
CA THR A 140 -8.82 15.01 47.06
C THR A 140 -9.98 15.54 47.91
N PHE A 141 -11.21 15.55 47.40
CA PHE A 141 -12.40 15.90 48.18
C PHE A 141 -12.61 14.96 49.37
N ARG A 142 -12.41 13.65 49.19
CA ARG A 142 -12.56 12.65 50.26
C ARG A 142 -11.49 12.81 51.34
N THR A 143 -10.24 13.10 50.96
CA THR A 143 -9.16 13.39 51.92
C THR A 143 -9.42 14.69 52.69
N CYS A 144 -9.87 15.76 52.02
CA CYS A 144 -10.27 17.00 52.69
C CYS A 144 -11.43 16.77 53.66
N LYS A 145 -12.46 16.01 53.27
CA LYS A 145 -13.61 15.68 54.14
C LYS A 145 -13.19 14.86 55.36
N HIS A 146 -12.27 13.90 55.19
CA HIS A 146 -11.72 13.13 56.31
C HIS A 146 -10.90 14.02 57.26
N PHE A 147 -10.10 14.93 56.73
CA PHE A 147 -9.31 15.88 57.51
C PHE A 147 -10.18 16.85 58.31
N ILE A 148 -11.22 17.42 57.69
CA ILE A 148 -12.21 18.28 58.34
C ILE A 148 -12.95 17.53 59.46
N ARG A 149 -13.30 16.26 59.24
CA ARG A 149 -13.96 15.42 60.26
C ARG A 149 -13.05 15.19 61.47
N LYS A 150 -11.78 14.83 61.27
CA LYS A 150 -10.79 14.70 62.35
C LYS A 150 -10.59 16.01 63.11
N PHE A 151 -10.65 17.15 62.41
CA PHE A 151 -10.54 18.47 63.03
C PHE A 151 -11.75 18.82 63.93
N ARG A 152 -12.95 18.32 63.59
CA ARG A 152 -14.15 18.48 64.43
C ARG A 152 -14.17 17.56 65.66
N GLU A 153 -13.57 16.39 65.56
CA GLU A 153 -13.54 15.39 66.65
C GLU A 153 -12.53 15.76 67.76
N HIS A 154 -11.45 16.48 67.43
CA HIS A 154 -10.51 17.01 68.42
C HIS A 154 -10.88 18.45 68.86
N LYS A 155 -11.71 18.59 69.90
CA LYS A 155 -11.83 19.84 70.69
C LYS A 155 -10.58 20.05 71.58
N THR A 156 -9.40 20.10 71.00
CA THR A 156 -8.20 20.62 71.66
C THR A 156 -7.43 21.42 70.63
N MET A 157 -7.34 22.74 70.84
CA MET A 157 -6.57 23.63 69.98
C MET A 157 -5.07 23.42 70.23
N PRO A 158 -4.26 23.07 69.20
CA PRO A 158 -2.84 23.37 69.23
C PRO A 158 -2.62 24.72 68.55
N ASN A 159 -1.86 25.55 69.27
CA ASN A 159 -1.24 26.82 68.90
C ASN A 159 -1.22 27.16 67.40
N ILE A 160 -1.86 28.29 67.08
CA ILE A 160 -2.03 28.86 65.74
C ILE A 160 -0.67 29.32 65.20
N ARG A 161 0.04 28.49 64.43
CA ARG A 161 1.12 28.96 63.52
C ARG A 161 1.20 28.30 62.15
N HIS A 162 0.31 27.38 61.78
CA HIS A 162 0.31 26.81 60.43
C HIS A 162 -1.10 26.64 59.86
N ILE A 163 -1.76 27.77 59.57
CA ILE A 163 -2.92 27.78 58.66
C ILE A 163 -2.60 28.76 57.52
N ARG A 164 -1.87 28.29 56.52
CA ARG A 164 -1.67 29.02 55.25
C ARG A 164 -2.17 28.28 54.01
N TYR A 165 -2.91 27.18 54.15
CA TYR A 165 -3.34 26.40 52.97
C TYR A 165 -4.81 25.94 52.97
N CYS A 166 -5.70 26.61 53.73
CA CYS A 166 -7.15 26.46 53.56
C CYS A 166 -7.81 27.82 53.35
N LYS A 167 -7.45 28.48 52.24
CA LYS A 167 -8.24 29.54 51.62
C LYS A 167 -8.30 29.28 50.12
N ILE A 168 -9.02 28.26 49.69
CA ILE A 168 -9.71 28.22 48.39
C ILE A 168 -10.91 27.26 48.60
N PHE A 169 -12.10 27.64 48.12
CA PHE A 169 -13.41 27.00 48.26
C PHE A 169 -14.28 27.38 49.47
N ILE A 170 -14.61 28.67 49.55
CA ILE A 170 -16.00 29.10 49.76
C ILE A 170 -16.29 30.12 48.67
N PHE A 171 -16.94 29.70 47.58
CA PHE A 171 -17.97 30.37 46.77
C PHE A 171 -18.40 29.39 45.68
#